data_AF-A0A9E0VAN0-F1
#
_entry.id   AF-A0A9E0VAN0-F1
#
_cell.length_a   1.000
_cell.length_b   1.000
_cell.length_c   1.000
_cell.angle_alpha   90.00
_cell.angle_beta   90.00
_cell.angle_gamma   90.00
#
_symmetry.space_group_name_H-M   'P 1'
#
loop_
_entity.id
_entity.type
_entity.pdbx_description
1 polymer ?
#
loop_
_entity_poly.entity_id
_entity_poly.type
_entity_poly.pdbx_seq_one_letter_code
_entity_poly.pdbx_strand_id
1 'polypeptide(L)'
;MADSIISSPGTPSLSDQGTKLSTSVPIVGKGTFSSTVPAFTFQGAENLGLTQSSNNALYFVYNGTTMTMNFGLSQFIIPSAFIFGISPSDPSSAAADVGLGRGAANVFKITNGSTGGGTISTPATTPTTLAANQNDYALAGGTGKSYFIRLAASGAVNITGLSISQVDGQEHFLVNTGANNITLTHQDALSAAGNRFLCSTGANIVLSPNQGADLLFDATQNRWLVFKRN
;
A
#
# COMPACT_ATOMS: atom_id res chain seq x y z
N MET A 1 85.78 -27.22 -32.57
CA MET A 1 84.46 -27.06 -33.20
C MET A 1 83.48 -26.81 -32.07
N ALA A 2 83.16 -25.54 -31.82
CA ALA A 2 82.24 -25.14 -30.77
C ALA A 2 80.90 -24.82 -31.43
N ASP A 3 79.85 -25.45 -30.91
CA ASP A 3 78.52 -25.49 -31.48
C ASP A 3 77.71 -24.24 -31.08
N SER A 4 76.84 -23.83 -31.98
CA SER A 4 76.08 -22.57 -31.97
C SER A 4 74.79 -22.74 -31.19
N ILE A 5 74.47 -21.81 -30.27
CA ILE A 5 73.09 -21.60 -29.81
C ILE A 5 72.73 -20.13 -29.94
N ILE A 6 71.78 -19.90 -30.84
CA ILE A 6 71.12 -18.64 -31.16
C ILE A 6 70.26 -18.21 -29.97
N SER A 7 70.51 -17.04 -29.38
CA SER A 7 69.61 -16.41 -28.41
C SER A 7 68.50 -15.63 -29.13
N SER A 8 67.26 -16.07 -28.99
CA SER A 8 66.04 -15.34 -29.38
C SER A 8 65.89 -14.04 -28.58
N PRO A 9 65.40 -12.93 -29.19
CA PRO A 9 65.18 -11.68 -28.48
C PRO A 9 64.04 -11.82 -27.48
N GLY A 10 64.26 -11.33 -26.27
CA GLY A 10 63.32 -11.39 -25.16
C GLY A 10 61.96 -10.83 -25.53
N THR A 11 60.94 -11.66 -25.42
CA THR A 11 59.56 -11.18 -25.27
C THR A 11 59.51 -10.34 -23.99
N PRO A 12 59.12 -9.05 -24.05
CA PRO A 12 58.91 -8.29 -22.83
C PRO A 12 57.80 -8.99 -22.05
N SER A 13 58.13 -9.51 -20.87
CA SER A 13 57.11 -9.95 -19.93
C SER A 13 56.27 -8.73 -19.62
N LEU A 14 54.99 -8.78 -19.94
CA LEU A 14 53.98 -7.87 -19.42
C LEU A 14 54.11 -7.91 -17.91
N SER A 15 54.80 -6.92 -17.33
CA SER A 15 54.65 -6.61 -15.92
C SER A 15 53.21 -6.17 -15.78
N ASP A 16 52.43 -7.04 -15.13
CA ASP A 16 51.05 -6.82 -14.77
C ASP A 16 50.96 -5.57 -13.87
N GLN A 17 50.95 -4.40 -14.50
CA GLN A 17 50.46 -3.14 -13.97
C GLN A 17 48.92 -3.13 -14.10
N GLY A 18 48.29 -4.30 -14.03
CA GLY A 18 46.91 -4.43 -13.63
C GLY A 18 46.81 -3.94 -12.20
N THR A 19 46.14 -2.80 -12.04
CA THR A 19 45.43 -2.49 -10.81
C THR A 19 44.71 -3.76 -10.36
N LYS A 20 45.27 -4.46 -9.36
CA LYS A 20 44.56 -5.53 -8.66
C LYS A 20 43.38 -4.86 -7.97
N LEU A 21 42.29 -4.73 -8.71
CA LEU A 21 40.98 -4.74 -8.11
C LEU A 21 40.91 -6.10 -7.41
N SER A 22 41.04 -6.09 -6.09
CA SER A 22 40.81 -7.24 -5.22
C SER A 22 39.31 -7.59 -5.25
N THR A 23 38.76 -7.88 -6.43
CA THR A 23 37.43 -8.44 -6.59
C THR A 23 37.54 -9.94 -6.51
N SER A 24 37.82 -10.44 -5.30
CA SER A 24 37.11 -11.63 -4.87
C SER A 24 35.64 -11.22 -4.78
N VAL A 25 34.94 -11.19 -5.92
CA VAL A 25 33.49 -11.38 -5.89
C VAL A 25 33.33 -12.79 -5.36
N PRO A 26 32.78 -13.02 -4.15
CA PRO A 26 32.55 -14.37 -3.70
C PRO A 26 31.54 -14.98 -4.67
N ILE A 27 32.01 -15.84 -5.57
CA ILE A 27 31.15 -16.74 -6.33
C ILE A 27 30.68 -17.76 -5.30
N VAL A 28 29.48 -17.54 -4.79
CA VAL A 28 28.85 -18.43 -3.81
C VAL A 28 28.58 -19.76 -4.50
N GLY A 29 29.38 -20.77 -4.17
CA GLY A 29 29.22 -22.13 -4.67
C GLY A 29 27.87 -22.72 -4.24
N LYS A 30 27.37 -23.68 -5.03
CA LYS A 30 26.13 -24.43 -4.81
C LYS A 30 26.28 -25.36 -3.59
N GLY A 31 26.25 -24.80 -2.38
CA GLY A 31 26.29 -25.52 -1.11
C GLY A 31 24.97 -25.42 -0.35
N THR A 32 24.60 -26.48 0.37
CA THR A 32 23.45 -26.49 1.28
C THR A 32 23.82 -25.67 2.52
N PHE A 33 23.29 -24.46 2.65
CA PHE A 33 23.54 -23.60 3.80
C PHE A 33 22.69 -24.05 5.00
N SER A 34 23.32 -24.13 6.17
CA SER A 34 22.60 -24.27 7.44
C SER A 34 21.75 -23.02 7.66
N SER A 35 20.49 -23.18 8.06
CA SER A 35 19.53 -22.10 8.34
C SER A 35 19.94 -21.11 9.44
N THR A 36 21.18 -21.22 9.93
CA THR A 36 21.69 -20.54 11.12
C THR A 36 22.81 -19.53 10.79
N VAL A 37 23.34 -19.49 9.56
CA VAL A 37 24.41 -18.55 9.15
C VAL A 37 23.97 -17.79 7.90
N PRO A 38 23.99 -16.44 7.89
CA PRO A 38 23.65 -15.66 6.70
C PRO A 38 24.63 -15.96 5.55
N ALA A 39 24.12 -16.00 4.32
CA ALA A 39 24.90 -16.35 3.12
C ALA A 39 25.90 -15.25 2.71
N PHE A 40 25.77 -14.05 3.29
CA PHE A 40 26.67 -12.92 3.10
C PHE A 40 26.65 -12.05 4.37
N THR A 41 27.81 -11.90 5.02
CA THR A 41 28.02 -11.00 6.17
C THR A 41 28.89 -9.84 5.71
N PHE A 42 28.43 -8.60 5.88
CA PHE A 42 29.27 -7.43 5.61
C PHE A 42 30.29 -7.28 6.74
N GLN A 43 31.59 -7.35 6.41
CA GLN A 43 32.66 -7.29 7.40
C GLN A 43 32.59 -5.94 8.16
N GLY A 44 32.43 -5.99 9.48
CA GLY A 44 32.32 -4.80 10.35
C GLY A 44 30.92 -4.45 10.86
N ALA A 45 29.87 -5.13 10.40
CA ALA A 45 28.51 -5.00 10.95
C ALA A 45 27.99 -6.36 11.40
N GLU A 46 28.11 -6.66 12.70
CA GLU A 46 27.71 -7.95 13.29
C GLU A 46 26.20 -8.27 13.14
N ASN A 47 25.44 -7.35 12.58
CA ASN A 47 23.98 -7.35 12.58
C ASN A 47 23.34 -7.08 11.22
N LEU A 48 24.09 -7.13 10.10
CA LEU A 48 23.57 -6.91 8.75
C LEU A 48 23.80 -8.14 7.85
N GLY A 49 22.74 -8.73 7.31
CA GLY A 49 22.87 -9.92 6.45
C GLY A 49 21.68 -10.20 5.54
N LEU A 50 21.94 -11.00 4.51
CA LEU A 50 20.95 -11.59 3.61
C LEU A 50 20.90 -13.11 3.85
N THR A 51 19.71 -13.67 4.07
CA THR A 51 19.52 -15.11 4.17
C THR A 51 18.29 -15.57 3.39
N GLN A 52 18.37 -16.76 2.81
CA GLN A 52 17.26 -17.42 2.13
C GLN A 52 16.80 -18.60 3.00
N SER A 53 15.50 -18.70 3.30
CA SER A 53 14.98 -19.92 3.96
C SER A 53 14.65 -21.01 2.95
N SER A 54 14.53 -22.23 3.46
CA SER A 54 14.01 -23.39 2.75
C SER A 54 12.58 -23.21 2.22
N ASN A 55 11.85 -22.17 2.64
CA ASN A 55 10.48 -21.88 2.25
C ASN A 55 10.38 -20.78 1.16
N ASN A 56 11.42 -20.60 0.33
CA ASN A 56 11.48 -19.58 -0.72
C ASN A 56 11.34 -18.14 -0.21
N ALA A 57 11.79 -17.85 1.01
CA ALA A 57 11.80 -16.49 1.54
C ALA A 57 13.21 -15.89 1.52
N LEU A 58 13.33 -14.62 1.16
CA LEU A 58 14.54 -13.82 1.36
C LEU A 58 14.33 -12.91 2.58
N TYR A 59 15.31 -12.90 3.49
CA TYR A 59 15.32 -12.04 4.66
C TYR A 59 16.43 -11.01 4.55
N PHE A 60 16.09 -9.76 4.88
CA PHE A 60 17.04 -8.69 5.16
C PHE A 60 17.04 -8.51 6.68
N VAL A 61 18.19 -8.74 7.31
CA VAL A 61 18.32 -8.69 8.77
C VAL A 61 19.10 -7.44 9.15
N TYR A 62 18.55 -6.64 10.06
CA TYR A 62 19.24 -5.54 10.72
C TYR A 62 18.92 -5.52 12.22
N ASN A 63 19.93 -5.73 13.06
CA ASN A 63 19.84 -5.58 14.53
C ASN A 63 18.64 -6.32 15.16
N GLY A 64 18.48 -7.61 14.82
CA GLY A 64 17.38 -8.45 15.31
C GLY A 64 16.02 -8.23 14.64
N THR A 65 15.90 -7.22 13.78
CA THR A 65 14.69 -6.98 12.96
C THR A 65 14.87 -7.64 11.59
N THR A 66 13.85 -8.36 11.14
CA THR A 66 13.86 -9.06 9.85
C THR A 66 12.77 -8.53 8.94
N MET A 67 13.15 -7.99 7.77
CA MET A 67 12.22 -7.83 6.64
C MET A 67 12.20 -9.12 5.83
N THR A 68 11.01 -9.65 5.51
CA THR A 68 10.87 -10.92 4.79
C THR A 68 10.12 -10.73 3.47
N MET A 69 10.70 -11.20 2.37
CA MET A 69 10.06 -11.30 1.07
C MET A 69 9.87 -12.79 0.74
N ASN A 70 8.62 -13.28 0.72
CA ASN A 70 8.31 -14.66 0.34
C ASN A 70 8.04 -14.76 -1.16
N PHE A 71 8.82 -15.56 -1.89
CA PHE A 71 8.69 -15.75 -3.35
C PHE A 71 7.84 -16.98 -3.74
N GLY A 72 7.13 -17.59 -2.79
CA GLY A 72 6.22 -18.73 -3.02
C GLY A 72 4.78 -18.52 -2.53
N LEU A 73 4.49 -17.37 -1.92
CA LEU A 73 3.16 -16.95 -1.48
C LEU A 73 2.88 -15.59 -2.12
N SER A 74 1.63 -15.30 -2.50
CA SER A 74 1.25 -14.01 -3.10
C SER A 74 1.26 -12.83 -2.09
N GLN A 75 2.11 -12.87 -1.06
CA GLN A 75 2.01 -11.99 0.11
C GLN A 75 3.37 -11.49 0.61
N PHE A 76 3.41 -10.21 1.00
CA PHE A 76 4.48 -9.56 1.76
C PHE A 76 4.07 -9.48 3.24
N ILE A 77 4.90 -9.99 4.16
CA ILE A 77 4.55 -10.11 5.59
C ILE A 77 5.38 -9.12 6.42
N ILE A 78 4.70 -8.28 7.20
CA ILE A 78 5.29 -7.37 8.19
C ILE A 78 5.19 -8.01 9.59
N PRO A 79 6.30 -8.49 10.20
CA PRO A 79 6.29 -8.97 11.58
C PRO A 79 6.03 -7.81 12.56
N SER A 80 5.62 -8.10 13.81
CA SER A 80 5.14 -7.08 14.78
C SER A 80 6.13 -5.97 15.11
N ALA A 81 7.42 -6.19 14.93
CA ALA A 81 8.46 -5.19 15.21
C ALA A 81 8.87 -4.39 13.96
N PHE A 82 8.43 -4.79 12.76
CA PHE A 82 8.80 -4.13 11.52
C PHE A 82 7.78 -3.04 11.17
N ILE A 83 8.28 -1.85 10.85
CA ILE A 83 7.49 -0.73 10.33
C ILE A 83 8.03 -0.45 8.93
N PHE A 84 7.14 -0.40 7.95
CA PHE A 84 7.49 0.21 6.66
C PHE A 84 7.41 1.73 6.82
N GLY A 85 8.55 2.38 7.05
CA GLY A 85 8.65 3.82 7.25
C GLY A 85 8.97 4.56 5.96
N ILE A 86 8.38 5.75 5.77
CA ILE A 86 8.76 6.71 4.74
C ILE A 86 9.37 7.92 5.46
N SER A 87 10.58 8.34 5.06
CA SER A 87 11.29 9.49 5.62
C SER A 87 11.67 10.46 4.49
N PRO A 88 11.44 11.78 4.65
CA PRO A 88 11.84 12.78 3.66
C PRO A 88 13.33 13.13 3.74
N SER A 89 14.01 12.78 4.84
CA SER A 89 15.45 13.00 5.05
C SER A 89 16.19 11.70 5.37
N ASP A 90 17.50 11.72 5.15
CA ASP A 90 18.46 10.63 5.36
C ASP A 90 18.03 9.58 6.42
N PRO A 91 18.02 8.27 6.09
CA PRO A 91 17.58 7.18 6.99
C PRO A 91 18.35 7.10 8.32
N SER A 92 19.42 7.87 8.50
CA SER A 92 20.17 8.01 9.76
C SER A 92 19.51 8.94 10.79
N SER A 93 18.49 9.73 10.43
CA SER A 93 17.77 10.59 11.36
C SER A 93 16.47 9.93 11.84
N ALA A 94 16.36 9.68 13.14
CA ALA A 94 15.32 8.86 13.79
C ALA A 94 13.88 9.41 13.76
N ALA A 95 13.55 10.29 12.81
CA ALA A 95 12.22 10.84 12.63
C ALA A 95 11.64 10.31 11.31
N ALA A 96 11.15 9.06 11.32
CA ALA A 96 10.23 8.66 10.24
C ALA A 96 9.00 9.59 10.32
N ASP A 97 8.41 9.99 9.20
CA ASP A 97 7.22 10.85 9.29
C ASP A 97 5.98 10.00 9.61
N VAL A 98 5.74 8.97 8.80
CA VAL A 98 4.62 8.03 8.92
C VAL A 98 5.06 6.66 8.42
N GLY A 99 4.55 5.58 9.04
CA GLY A 99 4.81 4.22 8.59
C GLY A 99 3.58 3.32 8.68
N LEU A 100 3.65 2.15 8.04
CA LEU A 100 2.63 1.11 8.14
C LEU A 100 3.17 -0.06 8.97
N GLY A 101 2.36 -0.52 9.92
CA GLY A 101 2.75 -1.61 10.80
C GLY A 101 1.56 -2.28 11.48
N ARG A 102 1.88 -3.22 12.37
CA ARG A 102 0.90 -3.91 13.19
C ARG A 102 0.81 -3.23 14.56
N GLY A 103 -0.37 -2.74 14.93
CA GLY A 103 -0.59 -2.16 16.26
C GLY A 103 -0.75 -3.23 17.35
N ALA A 104 -1.42 -4.33 17.00
CA ALA A 104 -1.66 -5.54 17.80
C ALA A 104 -2.06 -6.69 16.86
N ALA A 105 -2.26 -7.91 17.36
CA ALA A 105 -2.82 -8.99 16.53
C ALA A 105 -4.11 -8.51 15.83
N ASN A 106 -4.19 -8.68 14.50
CA ASN A 106 -5.31 -8.25 13.64
C ASN A 106 -5.55 -6.72 13.54
N VAL A 107 -4.65 -5.88 14.05
CA VAL A 107 -4.79 -4.42 13.98
C VAL A 107 -3.75 -3.83 13.03
N PHE A 108 -4.23 -3.30 11.91
CA PHE A 108 -3.43 -2.44 11.05
C PHE A 108 -3.24 -1.07 11.71
N LYS A 109 -2.03 -0.54 11.66
CA LYS A 109 -1.68 0.74 12.27
C LYS A 109 -0.95 1.63 11.28
N ILE A 110 -1.36 2.90 11.24
CA ILE A 110 -0.56 4.00 10.72
C ILE A 110 0.26 4.52 11.88
N THR A 111 1.58 4.34 11.81
CA THR A 111 2.51 4.79 12.85
C THR A 111 2.84 6.25 12.64
N ASN A 112 2.87 7.02 13.73
CA ASN A 112 3.61 8.27 13.76
C ASN A 112 5.09 7.94 13.97
N GLY A 113 5.98 8.42 13.11
CA GLY A 113 7.41 8.29 13.39
C GLY A 113 7.99 9.49 14.17
N SER A 114 7.12 10.38 14.69
CA SER A 114 7.44 11.53 15.54
C SER A 114 6.44 11.68 16.70
N THR A 115 6.59 12.73 17.51
CA THR A 115 5.69 13.07 18.64
C THR A 115 4.27 13.51 18.22
N GLY A 116 3.98 13.67 16.92
CA GLY A 116 2.64 13.98 16.39
C GLY A 116 1.79 12.74 16.07
N GLY A 117 0.51 12.87 15.72
CA GLY A 117 -0.35 11.74 15.27
C GLY A 117 -0.28 11.49 13.75
N GLY A 118 -0.72 10.30 13.28
CA GLY A 118 -0.85 9.97 11.85
C GLY A 118 -2.30 10.03 11.35
N THR A 119 -2.51 10.22 10.03
CA THR A 119 -3.84 10.24 9.39
C THR A 119 -3.81 9.58 8.00
N ILE A 120 -4.98 9.39 7.38
CA ILE A 120 -5.17 8.91 6.01
C ILE A 120 -5.53 10.09 5.12
N SER A 121 -4.93 10.18 3.93
CA SER A 121 -5.31 11.13 2.89
C SER A 121 -5.65 10.39 1.61
N THR A 122 -6.79 10.73 1.00
CA THR A 122 -7.21 10.23 -0.31
C THR A 122 -7.58 11.40 -1.20
N PRO A 123 -7.13 11.46 -2.46
CA PRO A 123 -7.60 12.46 -3.40
C PRO A 123 -9.13 12.44 -3.51
N ALA A 124 -9.75 13.61 -3.50
CA ALA A 124 -11.19 13.71 -3.62
C ALA A 124 -11.64 13.40 -5.05
N THR A 125 -12.64 12.55 -5.21
CA THR A 125 -13.37 12.39 -6.48
C THR A 125 -14.49 13.42 -6.52
N THR A 126 -14.49 14.26 -7.56
CA THR A 126 -15.50 15.31 -7.77
C THR A 126 -16.22 15.07 -9.10
N PRO A 127 -17.28 14.25 -9.13
CA PRO A 127 -18.08 14.05 -10.32
C PRO A 127 -18.72 15.36 -10.82
N THR A 128 -19.23 15.31 -12.04
CA THR A 128 -20.04 16.40 -12.60
C THR A 128 -21.28 16.63 -11.74
N THR A 129 -21.72 17.88 -11.68
CA THR A 129 -22.93 18.29 -10.95
C THR A 129 -24.13 17.45 -11.38
N LEU A 130 -24.84 16.90 -10.39
CA LEU A 130 -26.06 16.14 -10.60
C LEU A 130 -27.17 17.06 -11.08
N ALA A 131 -27.71 16.76 -12.26
CA ALA A 131 -28.81 17.52 -12.87
C ALA A 131 -30.19 16.87 -12.68
N ALA A 132 -30.23 15.62 -12.24
CA ALA A 132 -31.45 14.84 -12.03
C ALA A 132 -31.21 13.73 -11.01
N ASN A 133 -32.30 13.12 -10.54
CA ASN A 133 -32.26 11.94 -9.68
C ASN A 133 -31.41 10.82 -10.29
N GLN A 134 -30.67 10.10 -9.45
CA GLN A 134 -29.78 9.03 -9.86
C GLN A 134 -30.21 7.72 -9.21
N ASN A 135 -30.47 6.72 -10.06
CA ASN A 135 -30.64 5.34 -9.63
C ASN A 135 -29.35 4.59 -9.87
N ASP A 136 -29.00 3.66 -8.96
CA ASP A 136 -27.77 2.87 -9.06
C ASP A 136 -26.54 3.73 -9.36
N TYR A 137 -26.40 4.86 -8.65
CA TYR A 137 -25.44 5.90 -8.99
C TYR A 137 -24.04 5.32 -9.06
N ALA A 138 -23.40 5.49 -10.21
CA ALA A 138 -22.00 5.16 -10.41
C ALA A 138 -21.17 6.44 -10.32
N LEU A 139 -20.00 6.36 -9.69
CA LEU A 139 -19.04 7.47 -9.71
C LEU A 139 -18.52 7.66 -11.14
N ALA A 140 -18.35 8.92 -11.55
CA ALA A 140 -17.99 9.30 -12.92
C ALA A 140 -16.79 8.46 -13.43
N GLY A 141 -16.98 7.80 -14.56
CA GLY A 141 -16.02 6.84 -15.15
C GLY A 141 -16.35 5.36 -14.92
N GLY A 142 -17.41 5.02 -14.18
CA GLY A 142 -17.92 3.65 -14.00
C GLY A 142 -16.98 2.69 -13.26
N THR A 143 -15.80 3.16 -12.85
CA THR A 143 -14.69 2.36 -12.32
C THR A 143 -14.04 2.98 -11.07
N GLY A 144 -14.39 4.22 -10.70
CA GLY A 144 -13.74 4.93 -9.62
C GLY A 144 -14.30 4.57 -8.24
N LYS A 145 -13.66 3.66 -7.51
CA LYS A 145 -13.79 3.60 -6.05
C LYS A 145 -13.00 4.77 -5.45
N SER A 146 -13.61 5.54 -4.55
CA SER A 146 -12.89 6.61 -3.85
C SER A 146 -13.42 6.79 -2.45
N TYR A 147 -12.56 6.81 -1.44
CA TYR A 147 -12.98 7.06 -0.08
C TYR A 147 -13.61 8.46 0.05
N PHE A 148 -13.04 9.50 -0.55
CA PHE A 148 -13.57 10.87 -0.43
C PHE A 148 -14.29 11.34 -1.69
N ILE A 149 -15.61 11.49 -1.61
CA ILE A 149 -16.49 11.85 -2.73
C ILE A 149 -17.12 13.22 -2.47
N ARG A 150 -16.95 14.15 -3.41
CA ARG A 150 -17.58 15.47 -3.39
C ARG A 150 -18.68 15.54 -4.45
N LEU A 151 -19.93 15.59 -4.02
CA LEU A 151 -21.08 15.75 -4.90
C LEU A 151 -21.62 17.17 -4.84
N ALA A 152 -22.14 17.63 -5.97
CA ALA A 152 -22.94 18.84 -6.05
C ALA A 152 -24.17 18.55 -6.93
N ALA A 153 -25.24 19.31 -6.73
CA ALA A 153 -26.45 19.20 -7.53
C ALA A 153 -26.93 20.59 -8.00
N SER A 154 -27.50 20.68 -9.20
CA SER A 154 -28.04 21.93 -9.75
C SER A 154 -29.44 22.27 -9.21
N GLY A 155 -30.11 21.30 -8.60
CA GLY A 155 -31.36 21.42 -7.85
C GLY A 155 -31.44 20.32 -6.79
N ALA A 156 -32.56 20.21 -6.07
CA ALA A 156 -32.75 19.10 -5.15
C ALA A 156 -32.83 17.78 -5.93
N VAL A 157 -32.03 16.79 -5.54
CA VAL A 157 -31.98 15.47 -6.22
C VAL A 157 -32.01 14.33 -5.21
N ASN A 158 -32.48 13.18 -5.68
CA ASN A 158 -32.46 11.91 -4.97
C ASN A 158 -31.38 11.00 -5.56
N ILE A 159 -30.63 10.33 -4.70
CA ILE A 159 -29.76 9.20 -5.05
C ILE A 159 -30.33 7.97 -4.35
N THR A 160 -30.69 6.95 -5.12
CA THR A 160 -31.43 5.78 -4.61
C THR A 160 -30.54 4.59 -4.26
N GLY A 161 -29.28 4.64 -4.70
CA GLY A 161 -28.28 3.63 -4.44
C GLY A 161 -26.92 3.99 -5.04
N LEU A 162 -25.89 3.20 -4.70
CA LEU A 162 -24.51 3.35 -5.17
C LEU A 162 -24.01 2.04 -5.80
N SER A 163 -23.59 2.11 -7.06
CA SER A 163 -23.13 0.98 -7.88
C SER A 163 -21.67 1.13 -8.26
N ILE A 164 -20.76 0.48 -7.52
CA ILE A 164 -19.30 0.69 -7.67
C ILE A 164 -18.46 -0.60 -7.50
N SER A 165 -19.02 -1.77 -7.85
CA SER A 165 -18.38 -3.09 -7.66
C SER A 165 -18.02 -3.34 -6.19
N GLN A 166 -19.06 -3.45 -5.36
CA GLN A 166 -18.96 -3.44 -3.91
C GLN A 166 -18.16 -4.62 -3.37
N VAL A 167 -17.36 -4.38 -2.34
CA VAL A 167 -16.63 -5.39 -1.57
C VAL A 167 -17.03 -5.26 -0.11
N ASP A 168 -17.20 -6.39 0.58
CA ASP A 168 -17.56 -6.41 1.99
C ASP A 168 -16.59 -5.57 2.83
N GLY A 169 -17.11 -4.74 3.73
CA GLY A 169 -16.31 -3.84 4.56
C GLY A 169 -15.77 -2.60 3.84
N GLN A 170 -16.13 -2.36 2.57
CA GLN A 170 -15.69 -1.18 1.82
C GLN A 170 -16.35 0.10 2.34
N GLU A 171 -15.54 1.13 2.60
CA GLU A 171 -15.99 2.42 3.14
C GLU A 171 -15.87 3.58 2.14
N HIS A 172 -16.83 4.52 2.23
CA HIS A 172 -16.83 5.79 1.53
C HIS A 172 -17.35 6.93 2.41
N PHE A 173 -16.85 8.12 2.16
CA PHE A 173 -17.31 9.38 2.72
C PHE A 173 -17.79 10.29 1.60
N LEU A 174 -19.09 10.54 1.57
CA LEU A 174 -19.77 11.38 0.59
C LEU A 174 -20.11 12.73 1.23
N VAL A 175 -19.73 13.83 0.58
CA VAL A 175 -20.04 15.20 1.02
C VAL A 175 -20.80 15.94 -0.06
N ASN A 176 -21.87 16.63 0.35
CA ASN A 176 -22.52 17.63 -0.49
C ASN A 176 -21.75 18.96 -0.43
N THR A 177 -20.98 19.26 -1.48
CA THR A 177 -20.25 20.51 -1.62
C THR A 177 -21.02 21.57 -2.42
N GLY A 178 -22.26 21.26 -2.84
CA GLY A 178 -23.13 22.16 -3.60
C GLY A 178 -24.08 22.96 -2.72
N ALA A 179 -24.93 23.77 -3.37
CA ALA A 179 -25.92 24.62 -2.70
C ALA A 179 -27.30 23.94 -2.50
N ASN A 180 -27.54 22.81 -3.16
CA ASN A 180 -28.85 22.14 -3.16
C ASN A 180 -28.81 20.83 -2.37
N ASN A 181 -29.94 20.43 -1.80
CA ASN A 181 -30.06 19.19 -1.04
C ASN A 181 -29.85 17.96 -1.93
N ILE A 182 -29.08 17.00 -1.42
CA ILE A 182 -28.96 15.64 -1.98
C ILE A 182 -29.60 14.68 -1.00
N THR A 183 -30.62 13.94 -1.43
CA THR A 183 -31.32 12.97 -0.58
C THR A 183 -30.86 11.55 -0.91
N LEU A 184 -30.30 10.85 0.06
CA LEU A 184 -30.03 9.42 0.00
C LEU A 184 -31.32 8.69 0.42
N THR A 185 -31.99 8.02 -0.53
CA THR A 185 -33.29 7.40 -0.24
C THR A 185 -33.13 6.00 0.38
N HIS A 186 -33.89 5.73 1.42
CA HIS A 186 -33.80 4.51 2.21
C HIS A 186 -34.50 3.34 1.51
N GLN A 187 -33.76 2.24 1.27
CA GLN A 187 -34.26 0.97 0.70
C GLN A 187 -35.09 1.14 -0.59
N ASP A 188 -34.72 2.13 -1.40
CA ASP A 188 -35.50 2.52 -2.57
C ASP A 188 -35.44 1.46 -3.68
N ALA A 189 -36.62 1.01 -4.12
CA ALA A 189 -36.76 -0.06 -5.10
C ALA A 189 -36.27 0.33 -6.51
N LEU A 190 -36.05 1.63 -6.77
CA LEU A 190 -35.50 2.13 -8.02
C LEU A 190 -34.02 1.73 -8.24
N SER A 191 -33.31 1.34 -7.19
CA SER A 191 -31.98 0.74 -7.29
C SER A 191 -32.02 -0.78 -7.16
N ALA A 192 -31.06 -1.46 -7.76
CA ALA A 192 -30.82 -2.88 -7.55
C ALA A 192 -30.53 -3.16 -6.08
N ALA A 193 -30.92 -4.34 -5.59
CA ALA A 193 -30.83 -4.69 -4.17
C ALA A 193 -29.44 -4.36 -3.57
N GLY A 194 -28.36 -4.86 -4.18
CA GLY A 194 -26.98 -4.62 -3.73
C GLY A 194 -26.52 -3.16 -3.72
N ASN A 195 -27.25 -2.27 -4.40
CA ASN A 195 -26.88 -0.86 -4.50
C ASN A 195 -27.64 0.02 -3.50
N ARG A 196 -28.71 -0.47 -2.87
CA ARG A 196 -29.59 0.35 -2.03
C ARG A 196 -28.92 0.79 -0.74
N PHE A 197 -29.32 1.98 -0.28
CA PHE A 197 -28.94 2.51 1.01
C PHE A 197 -29.85 1.97 2.13
N LEU A 198 -29.24 1.40 3.17
CA LEU A 198 -29.86 1.15 4.46
C LEU A 198 -29.43 2.27 5.42
N CYS A 199 -30.20 3.36 5.40
CA CYS A 199 -29.97 4.50 6.29
C CYS A 199 -30.19 4.14 7.76
N SER A 200 -29.25 4.53 8.62
CA SER A 200 -29.25 4.30 10.08
C SER A 200 -30.47 4.83 10.83
N THR A 201 -31.21 5.79 10.26
CA THR A 201 -32.44 6.35 10.83
C THR A 201 -33.70 5.57 10.46
N GLY A 202 -33.62 4.59 9.56
CA GLY A 202 -34.80 3.93 8.97
C GLY A 202 -35.59 4.82 7.99
N ALA A 203 -35.06 5.99 7.63
CA ALA A 203 -35.69 6.96 6.74
C ALA A 203 -34.66 7.57 5.78
N ASN A 204 -35.14 8.36 4.81
CA ASN A 204 -34.26 9.09 3.89
C ASN A 204 -33.30 10.00 4.65
N ILE A 205 -32.04 10.02 4.23
CA ILE A 205 -31.02 10.94 4.75
C ILE A 205 -30.90 12.11 3.77
N VAL A 206 -31.26 13.31 4.23
CA VAL A 206 -31.04 14.54 3.46
C VAL A 206 -29.69 15.12 3.84
N LEU A 207 -28.83 15.33 2.85
CA LEU A 207 -27.55 16.02 2.96
C LEU A 207 -27.72 17.45 2.46
N SER A 208 -27.86 18.38 3.39
CA SER A 208 -27.82 19.83 3.10
C SER A 208 -26.41 20.27 2.70
N PRO A 209 -26.22 21.51 2.21
CA PRO A 209 -24.90 22.03 1.89
C PRO A 209 -23.90 21.80 3.03
N ASN A 210 -22.71 21.30 2.67
CA ASN A 210 -21.59 20.95 3.56
C ASN A 210 -21.83 19.76 4.51
N GLN A 211 -22.96 19.07 4.41
CA GLN A 211 -23.19 17.82 5.15
C GLN A 211 -22.68 16.60 4.38
N GLY A 212 -22.45 15.51 5.09
CA GLY A 212 -21.97 14.28 4.48
C GLY A 212 -22.58 13.01 5.07
N ALA A 213 -22.16 11.88 4.53
CA ALA A 213 -22.51 10.56 5.04
C ALA A 213 -21.33 9.60 4.91
N ASP A 214 -21.17 8.75 5.93
CA ASP A 214 -20.35 7.56 5.85
C ASP A 214 -21.17 6.42 5.27
N LEU A 215 -20.58 5.69 4.34
CA LEU A 215 -21.17 4.53 3.68
C LEU A 215 -20.24 3.34 3.92
N LEU A 216 -20.80 2.23 4.41
CA LEU A 216 -20.11 0.96 4.59
C LEU A 216 -20.89 -0.13 3.84
N PHE A 217 -20.24 -0.87 2.94
CA PHE A 217 -20.89 -2.00 2.30
C PHE A 217 -20.89 -3.23 3.21
N ASP A 218 -22.07 -3.80 3.44
CA ASP A 218 -22.25 -5.08 4.11
C ASP A 218 -22.77 -6.10 3.10
N ALA A 219 -21.94 -7.10 2.77
CA ALA A 219 -22.29 -8.16 1.83
C ALA A 219 -23.32 -9.14 2.40
N THR A 220 -23.43 -9.26 3.72
CA THR A 220 -24.43 -10.11 4.39
C THR A 220 -25.83 -9.55 4.20
N GLN A 221 -26.00 -8.26 4.47
CA GLN A 221 -27.25 -7.55 4.18
C GLN A 221 -27.41 -7.24 2.69
N ASN A 222 -26.31 -7.28 1.94
CA ASN A 222 -26.20 -6.88 0.54
C ASN A 222 -26.69 -5.43 0.35
N ARG A 223 -26.20 -4.50 1.18
CA ARG A 223 -26.64 -3.10 1.25
C ARG A 223 -25.49 -2.17 1.66
N TRP A 224 -25.66 -0.90 1.34
CA TRP A 224 -24.83 0.17 1.91
C TRP A 224 -25.43 0.66 3.23
N LEU A 225 -24.73 0.45 4.34
CA LEU A 225 -25.04 1.06 5.62
C LEU A 225 -24.68 2.54 5.58
N VAL A 226 -25.64 3.43 5.88
CA VAL A 226 -25.44 4.88 5.73
C VAL A 226 -25.64 5.62 7.04
N PHE A 227 -24.63 6.40 7.43
CA PHE A 227 -24.61 7.21 8.66
C PHE A 227 -24.40 8.68 8.32
N LYS A 228 -25.28 9.56 8.78
CA LYS A 228 -25.18 11.00 8.51
C LYS A 228 -24.07 11.63 9.34
N ARG A 229 -23.27 12.50 8.72
CA ARG A 229 -22.39 13.49 9.38
C ARG A 229 -22.98 14.88 9.21
N ASN A 230 -23.24 15.53 10.35
CA ASN A 230 -23.88 16.86 10.42
C ASN A 230 -22.88 17.99 10.25
#